data_AF-A0A1V5K346-F1
#
_entry.id   AF-A0A1V5K346-F1
#
_cell.length_a   1.000
_cell.length_b   1.000
_cell.length_c   1.000
_cell.angle_alpha   90.00
_cell.angle_beta   90.00
_cell.angle_gamma   90.00
#
_symmetry.space_group_name_H-M   'P 1'
#
loop_
_entity.id
_entity.type
_entity.pdbx_description
1 polymer ?
#
loop_
_entity_poly.entity_id
_entity_poly.type
_entity_poly.pdbx_seq_one_letter_code
_entity_poly.pdbx_strand_id
1 'polypeptide(L)'
;MVEFNQPFFGREGSWAFVFNGLLRGVTLPSGLPGRIGSERLFALLGVYLKRFPPKQALEKLCELLGGRVREEAALNVAIATRERFYVLNKYSGSGEYYRLFFRESPEGVLISSEPLEGLELDPLPRGRVLAL
;
A
#
# COMPACT_ATOMS: atom_id res chain seq x y z
N MET A 1 -3.53 18.46 16.77
CA MET A 1 -3.65 18.01 15.37
C MET A 1 -2.83 16.74 15.25
N VAL A 2 -3.40 15.64 14.74
CA VAL A 2 -2.64 14.40 14.60
C VAL A 2 -1.84 14.49 13.30
N GLU A 3 -0.53 14.73 13.41
CA GLU A 3 0.36 14.76 12.26
C GLU A 3 0.61 13.34 11.73
N PHE A 4 0.92 13.23 10.43
CA PHE A 4 1.33 11.99 9.77
C PHE A 4 0.28 10.88 9.67
N ASN A 5 -0.99 11.21 9.90
CA ASN A 5 -2.09 10.28 9.70
C ASN A 5 -2.33 9.97 8.24
N GLN A 6 -2.73 8.73 8.01
CA GLN A 6 -3.18 8.21 6.73
C GLN A 6 -4.71 8.12 6.73
N PRO A 7 -5.38 8.16 5.57
CA PRO A 7 -4.81 8.13 4.22
C PRO A 7 -4.17 9.45 3.77
N PHE A 8 -3.22 9.35 2.85
CA PHE A 8 -2.75 10.49 2.08
C PHE A 8 -3.57 10.64 0.80
N PHE A 9 -3.94 11.87 0.45
CA PHE A 9 -4.76 12.14 -0.73
C PHE A 9 -3.92 12.71 -1.87
N GLY A 10 -4.06 12.09 -3.04
CA GLY A 10 -3.51 12.60 -4.29
C GLY A 10 -4.12 13.95 -4.70
N ARG A 11 -3.57 14.57 -5.74
CA ARG A 11 -4.11 15.83 -6.28
C ARG A 11 -5.61 15.70 -6.57
N GLU A 12 -6.35 16.73 -6.16
CA GLU A 12 -7.81 16.84 -6.31
C GLU A 12 -8.62 15.69 -5.67
N GLY A 13 -8.02 14.93 -4.76
CA GLY A 13 -8.70 13.79 -4.11
C GLY A 13 -9.06 12.65 -5.09
N SER A 14 -8.35 12.57 -6.23
CA SER A 14 -8.58 11.55 -7.27
C SER A 14 -8.18 10.13 -6.83
N TRP A 15 -7.30 10.02 -5.85
CA TRP A 15 -6.91 8.77 -5.22
C TRP A 15 -6.48 9.00 -3.78
N ALA A 16 -6.61 7.96 -2.97
CA ALA A 16 -6.11 7.90 -1.60
C ALA A 16 -5.09 6.78 -1.46
N PHE A 17 -4.16 6.92 -0.54
CA PHE A 17 -3.11 5.95 -0.26
C PHE A 17 -3.00 5.65 1.21
N VAL A 18 -2.84 4.37 1.51
CA VAL A 18 -2.46 3.87 2.83
C VAL A 18 -1.28 2.91 2.71
N PHE A 19 -0.43 2.93 3.72
CA PHE A 19 0.71 2.07 3.93
C PHE A 19 0.69 1.56 5.37
N ASN A 20 0.86 0.25 5.52
CA ASN A 20 1.09 -0.40 6.78
C ASN A 20 2.28 -1.35 6.63
N GLY A 21 3.30 -1.19 7.47
CA GLY A 21 4.50 -1.99 7.36
C GLY A 21 5.70 -1.38 8.06
N LEU A 22 6.83 -2.08 7.95
CA LEU A 22 8.10 -1.68 8.53
C LEU A 22 9.22 -1.97 7.52
N LEU A 23 9.82 -0.88 7.02
CA LEU A 23 10.98 -0.89 6.15
C LEU A 23 12.14 -0.19 6.86
N ARG A 24 13.33 -0.79 6.88
CA ARG A 24 14.54 -0.18 7.46
C ARG A 24 15.66 -0.07 6.44
N GLY A 25 16.45 1.01 6.55
CA GLY A 25 17.54 1.30 5.62
C GLY A 25 17.07 1.58 4.20
N VAL A 26 15.91 2.22 4.04
CA VAL A 26 15.32 2.51 2.72
C VAL A 26 16.12 3.59 2.00
N THR A 27 16.59 3.28 0.80
CA THR A 27 17.26 4.24 -0.09
C THR A 27 16.31 4.66 -1.21
N LEU A 28 15.75 5.86 -1.11
CA LEU A 28 14.86 6.43 -2.14
C LEU A 28 15.60 7.44 -3.01
N PRO A 29 15.12 7.74 -4.24
CA PRO A 29 15.62 8.86 -5.04
C PRO A 29 15.74 10.16 -4.21
N SER A 30 16.80 10.92 -4.46
CA SER A 30 17.01 12.22 -3.83
C SER A 30 15.92 13.22 -4.24
N GLY A 31 15.63 14.18 -3.37
CA GLY A 31 14.65 15.24 -3.64
C GLY A 31 13.17 14.84 -3.51
N LEU A 32 12.86 13.59 -3.12
CA LEU A 32 11.48 13.22 -2.77
C LEU A 32 11.01 13.96 -1.50
N PRO A 33 9.86 14.66 -1.54
CA PRO A 33 9.31 15.33 -0.37
C PRO A 33 8.80 14.31 0.66
N GLY A 34 8.63 14.77 1.90
CA GLY A 34 8.12 13.98 3.03
C GLY A 34 9.10 13.93 4.21
N ARG A 35 8.54 13.99 5.42
CA ARG A 35 9.25 13.93 6.70
C ARG A 35 9.37 12.49 7.20
N ILE A 36 8.39 11.64 6.90
CA ILE A 36 8.37 10.23 7.30
C ILE A 36 8.34 9.26 6.10
N GLY A 37 8.60 7.97 6.37
CA GLY A 37 8.68 6.94 5.33
C GLY A 37 7.44 6.84 4.46
N SER A 38 6.25 6.83 5.06
CA SER A 38 4.99 6.71 4.32
C SER A 38 4.70 7.92 3.42
N GLU A 39 5.05 9.15 3.85
CA GLU A 39 4.95 10.35 3.00
C GLU A 39 5.89 10.28 1.79
N ARG A 40 7.11 9.77 1.99
CA ARG A 40 8.08 9.61 0.89
C ARG A 40 7.65 8.51 -0.09
N LEU A 41 7.06 7.42 0.41
CA LEU A 41 6.44 6.38 -0.43
C LEU A 41 5.25 6.94 -1.22
N PHE A 42 4.38 7.72 -0.57
CA PHE A 42 3.28 8.41 -1.23
C PHE A 42 3.76 9.37 -2.33
N ALA A 43 4.80 10.16 -2.06
CA ALA A 43 5.39 11.06 -3.04
C ALA A 43 5.97 10.30 -4.25
N LEU A 44 6.70 9.21 -3.99
CA LEU A 44 7.24 8.35 -5.05
C LEU A 44 6.12 7.70 -5.87
N LEU A 45 5.08 7.21 -5.23
CA LEU A 45 3.93 6.63 -5.90
C LEU A 45 3.22 7.66 -6.79
N GLY A 46 3.10 8.91 -6.33
CA GLY A 46 2.58 10.01 -7.13
C GLY A 46 3.41 10.30 -8.40
N VAL A 47 4.71 10.01 -8.41
CA VAL A 47 5.54 10.07 -9.64
C VAL A 47 5.17 8.95 -10.60
N TYR A 48 4.96 7.73 -10.10
CA TYR A 48 4.56 6.60 -10.94
C TYR A 48 3.15 6.75 -11.51
N LEU A 49 2.19 7.23 -10.71
CA LEU A 49 0.79 7.43 -11.13
C LEU A 49 0.62 8.47 -12.25
N LYS A 50 1.60 9.36 -12.48
CA LYS A 50 1.61 10.26 -13.64
C LYS A 50 1.89 9.54 -14.96
N ARG A 51 2.43 8.32 -14.91
CA ARG A 51 2.96 7.59 -16.08
C ARG A 51 2.34 6.21 -16.27
N PHE A 52 1.78 5.63 -15.21
CA PHE A 52 1.31 4.27 -15.18
C PHE A 52 -0.06 4.15 -14.48
N PRO A 53 -0.91 3.21 -14.91
CA PRO A 53 -2.11 2.84 -14.16
C PRO A 53 -1.80 2.39 -12.72
N PRO A 54 -2.75 2.50 -11.77
CA PRO A 54 -2.48 2.25 -10.34
C PRO A 54 -1.84 0.90 -10.02
N LYS A 55 -2.32 -0.18 -10.64
CA LYS A 55 -1.71 -1.52 -10.48
C LYS A 55 -0.23 -1.52 -10.85
N GLN A 56 0.10 -1.01 -12.03
CA GLN A 56 1.48 -0.94 -12.51
C GLN A 56 2.34 0.02 -11.67
N ALA A 57 1.75 1.12 -11.16
CA ALA A 57 2.44 2.04 -10.27
C ALA A 57 2.86 1.37 -8.95
N LEU A 58 2.00 0.52 -8.36
CA LEU A 58 2.36 -0.28 -7.19
C LEU A 58 3.40 -1.36 -7.50
N GLU A 59 3.29 -2.02 -8.65
CA GLU A 59 4.29 -3.00 -9.10
C GLU A 59 5.67 -2.34 -9.25
N LYS A 60 5.73 -1.14 -9.84
CA LYS A 60 6.97 -0.35 -9.96
C LYS A 60 7.53 0.11 -8.62
N LEU A 61 6.66 0.51 -7.68
CA LEU A 61 7.07 0.81 -6.31
C LEU A 61 7.69 -0.41 -5.64
N CYS A 62 7.06 -1.58 -5.74
CA CYS A 62 7.55 -2.84 -5.18
C CYS A 62 8.89 -3.25 -5.80
N GLU A 63 9.01 -3.17 -7.13
CA GLU A 63 10.24 -3.44 -7.88
C GLU A 63 11.40 -2.56 -7.41
N LEU A 64 11.16 -1.24 -7.26
CA LEU A 64 12.19 -0.31 -6.79
C LEU A 64 12.64 -0.62 -5.37
N LEU A 65 11.71 -0.97 -4.48
CA LEU A 65 12.03 -1.27 -3.08
C LEU A 65 12.77 -2.61 -2.92
N GLY A 66 12.53 -3.58 -3.80
CA GLY A 66 13.14 -4.93 -3.73
C GLY A 66 14.67 -4.95 -3.70
N GLY A 67 15.35 -3.91 -4.21
CA GLY A 67 16.81 -3.77 -4.15
C GLY A 67 17.30 -2.63 -3.26
N ARG A 68 16.41 -1.95 -2.53
CA ARG A 68 16.71 -0.65 -1.86
C ARG A 68 16.28 -0.59 -0.41
N VAL A 69 15.96 -1.74 0.19
CA VAL A 69 15.58 -1.86 1.60
C VAL A 69 16.51 -2.87 2.26
N ARG A 70 17.07 -2.53 3.42
CA ARG A 70 17.96 -3.43 4.17
C ARG A 70 17.16 -4.51 4.89
N GLU A 71 16.04 -4.12 5.50
CA GLU A 71 15.12 -5.04 6.19
C GLU A 71 13.67 -4.68 5.81
N GLU A 72 12.94 -5.64 5.25
CA GLU A 72 11.53 -5.52 4.87
C GLU A 72 10.71 -6.51 5.69
N ALA A 73 10.11 -6.05 6.80
CA ALA A 73 9.20 -6.89 7.57
C ALA A 73 7.83 -6.98 6.88
N ALA A 74 7.32 -5.83 6.41
CA ALA A 74 6.10 -5.73 5.64
C ALA A 74 6.04 -4.45 4.78
N LEU A 75 5.31 -4.56 3.68
CA LEU A 75 5.00 -3.53 2.69
C LEU A 75 3.55 -3.75 2.24
N ASN A 76 2.60 -3.49 3.14
CA ASN A 76 1.20 -3.42 2.74
C ASN A 76 0.90 -2.02 2.25
N VAL A 77 0.34 -1.94 1.04
CA VAL A 77 -0.01 -0.68 0.41
C VAL A 77 -1.36 -0.83 -0.25
N ALA A 78 -2.24 0.15 -0.08
CA ALA A 78 -3.44 0.26 -0.91
C ALA A 78 -3.58 1.64 -1.53
N ILE A 79 -4.04 1.67 -2.78
CA ILE A 79 -4.54 2.85 -3.49
C ILE A 79 -6.04 2.67 -3.64
N ALA A 80 -6.82 3.65 -3.18
CA ALA A 80 -8.23 3.74 -3.51
C ALA A 80 -8.41 4.78 -4.62
N THR A 81 -9.08 4.42 -5.71
CA THR A 81 -9.58 5.38 -6.70
C THR A 81 -11.09 5.53 -6.55
N ARG A 82 -11.76 6.25 -7.46
CA ARG A 82 -13.22 6.30 -7.50
C ARG A 82 -13.88 4.97 -7.89
N GLU A 83 -13.10 4.06 -8.46
CA GLU A 83 -13.62 2.87 -9.15
C GLU A 83 -13.22 1.58 -8.46
N ARG A 84 -11.99 1.50 -7.94
CA ARG A 84 -11.36 0.25 -7.47
C ARG A 84 -10.37 0.49 -6.36
N PHE A 85 -10.05 -0.58 -5.64
CA PHE A 85 -8.88 -0.68 -4.79
C PHE A 85 -7.74 -1.40 -5.51
N TYR A 86 -6.53 -0.91 -5.31
CA TYR A 86 -5.31 -1.59 -5.75
C TYR A 86 -4.46 -1.86 -4.54
N VAL A 87 -4.22 -3.13 -4.23
CA VAL A 87 -3.65 -3.54 -2.95
C VAL A 87 -2.47 -4.49 -3.15
N LEU A 88 -1.40 -4.23 -2.42
CA LEU A 88 -0.24 -5.10 -2.25
C LEU A 88 -0.26 -5.61 -0.80
N ASN A 89 -0.31 -6.93 -0.64
CA ASN A 89 -0.07 -7.61 0.65
C ASN A 89 1.31 -8.25 0.60
N LYS A 90 2.30 -7.67 1.27
CA LYS A 90 3.68 -8.19 1.25
C LYS A 90 4.25 -8.17 2.66
N TYR A 91 4.64 -9.32 3.16
CA TYR A 91 5.27 -9.48 4.46
C TYR A 91 6.19 -10.70 4.46
N SER A 92 7.21 -10.70 5.32
CA SER A 92 8.15 -11.82 5.51
C SER A 92 7.72 -12.76 6.63
N GLY A 93 8.38 -13.91 6.80
CA GLY A 93 7.90 -15.07 7.58
C GLY A 93 7.27 -14.78 8.95
N SER A 94 7.99 -14.11 9.86
CA SER A 94 7.48 -13.76 11.20
C SER A 94 6.41 -12.65 11.20
N GLY A 95 6.10 -12.09 10.03
CA GLY A 95 5.17 -10.98 9.83
C GLY A 95 3.72 -11.38 9.60
N GLU A 96 3.26 -12.54 10.07
CA GLU A 96 1.85 -12.96 9.97
C GLU A 96 0.87 -11.92 10.54
N TYR A 97 1.32 -11.12 11.51
CA TYR A 97 0.61 -9.93 12.01
C TYR A 97 0.25 -8.90 10.92
N TYR A 98 1.03 -8.84 9.82
CA TYR A 98 0.78 -7.97 8.68
C TYR A 98 -0.08 -8.64 7.60
N ARG A 99 -0.67 -9.81 7.85
CA ARG A 99 -1.56 -10.43 6.86
C ARG A 99 -2.79 -9.54 6.64
N LEU A 100 -3.08 -9.24 5.38
CA LEU A 100 -4.36 -8.65 4.99
C LEU A 100 -5.41 -9.73 4.66
N PHE A 101 -6.66 -9.37 4.91
CA PHE A 101 -7.86 -10.11 4.54
C PHE A 101 -8.73 -9.26 3.62
N PHE A 102 -9.56 -9.88 2.81
CA PHE A 102 -10.49 -9.17 1.94
C PHE A 102 -11.79 -9.94 1.71
N ARG A 103 -12.79 -9.20 1.24
CA ARG A 103 -14.03 -9.75 0.69
C ARG A 103 -14.47 -8.86 -0.45
N GLU A 104 -14.84 -9.47 -1.56
CA GLU A 104 -15.46 -8.81 -2.70
C GLU A 104 -16.88 -9.35 -2.84
N SER A 105 -17.86 -8.46 -2.88
CA SER A 105 -19.27 -8.80 -3.04
C SER A 105 -19.99 -7.73 -3.86
N PRO A 106 -21.25 -7.96 -4.28
CA PRO A 106 -22.02 -6.94 -5.00
C PRO A 106 -22.18 -5.60 -4.25
N GLU A 107 -22.07 -5.63 -2.92
CA GLU A 107 -22.13 -4.45 -2.05
C GLU A 107 -20.83 -3.65 -2.00
N GLY A 108 -19.71 -4.26 -2.42
CA GLY A 108 -18.41 -3.60 -2.51
C GLY A 108 -17.23 -4.48 -2.11
N VAL A 109 -16.08 -3.83 -1.94
CA VAL A 109 -14.82 -4.46 -1.54
C VAL A 109 -14.47 -4.02 -0.12
N LEU A 110 -14.15 -4.98 0.73
CA LEU A 110 -13.58 -4.76 2.04
C LEU A 110 -12.16 -5.33 2.08
N ILE A 111 -11.22 -4.56 2.64
CA ILE A 111 -9.85 -5.00 2.93
C ILE A 111 -9.56 -4.63 4.38
N SER A 112 -9.03 -5.59 5.15
CA SER A 112 -8.74 -5.40 6.57
C SER A 112 -7.40 -6.01 6.95
N SER A 113 -6.71 -5.40 7.91
CA SER A 113 -5.50 -5.96 8.53
C SER A 113 -5.81 -7.03 9.58
N GLU A 114 -7.07 -7.15 9.98
CA GLU A 114 -7.53 -8.11 10.97
C GLU A 114 -8.86 -8.73 10.53
N PRO A 115 -9.18 -9.97 10.96
CA PRO A 115 -10.52 -10.50 10.82
C PRO A 115 -11.54 -9.56 11.47
N LEU A 116 -12.69 -9.39 10.82
CA LEU A 116 -13.79 -8.58 11.37
C LEU A 116 -14.90 -9.51 11.84
N GLU A 117 -15.36 -9.31 13.08
CA GLU A 117 -16.43 -10.13 13.66
C GLU A 117 -17.69 -10.06 12.80
N GLY A 118 -18.30 -11.23 12.54
CA GLY A 118 -19.48 -11.34 11.69
C GLY A 118 -19.21 -11.24 10.18
N LEU A 119 -17.96 -11.11 9.74
CA LEU A 119 -17.58 -11.10 8.34
C LEU A 119 -16.63 -12.25 8.00
N GLU A 120 -17.04 -13.10 7.07
CA GLU A 120 -16.15 -14.06 6.44
C GLU A 120 -15.25 -13.32 5.43
N LEU A 121 -13.96 -13.21 5.75
CA LEU A 121 -12.94 -12.58 4.90
C LEU A 121 -11.89 -13.62 4.48
N ASP A 122 -11.53 -13.60 3.22
CA ASP A 122 -10.48 -14.46 2.66
C ASP A 122 -9.09 -13.83 2.90
N PRO A 123 -8.03 -14.62 3.14
CA PRO A 123 -6.67 -14.11 3.16
C PRO A 123 -6.29 -13.49 1.82
N LEU A 124 -5.81 -12.25 1.82
CA LEU A 124 -5.37 -11.60 0.60
C LEU A 124 -4.06 -12.24 0.09
N PRO A 125 -3.95 -12.60 -1.20
CA PRO A 125 -2.74 -13.18 -1.74
C PRO A 125 -1.46 -12.38 -1.52
N ARG A 126 -0.39 -13.07 -1.09
CA ARG A 126 0.91 -12.45 -0.79
C ARG A 126 1.72 -12.13 -2.05
N GLY A 127 2.46 -11.03 -1.99
CA GLY A 127 3.54 -10.69 -2.93
C GLY A 127 3.11 -10.22 -4.32
N ARG A 128 1.79 -10.03 -4.55
CA ARG A 128 1.25 -9.54 -5.82
C ARG A 128 0.30 -8.38 -5.60
N VAL A 129 0.21 -7.49 -6.59
CA VAL A 129 -0.77 -6.41 -6.60
C VAL A 129 -2.08 -6.92 -7.17
N LEU A 130 -3.17 -6.75 -6.43
CA LEU A 130 -4.53 -7.02 -6.88
C LEU A 130 -5.24 -5.73 -7.23
N ALA A 131 -6.16 -5.80 -8.19
CA ALA A 131 -7.14 -4.78 -8.47
C ALA A 131 -8.51 -5.38 -8.09
N LEU A 132 -9.13 -4.83 -7.05
CA LEU A 132 -10.43 -5.20 -6.54
C LEU A 132 -11.39 -4.10 -6.96
#